data_AF-W0TBS9-F1
#
_entry.id   AF-W0TBS9-F1
#
_cell.length_a   1.000
_cell.length_b   1.000
_cell.length_c   1.000
_cell.angle_alpha   90.00
_cell.angle_beta   90.00
_cell.angle_gamma   90.00
#
_symmetry.space_group_name_H-M   'P 1'
#
loop_
_entity.id
_entity.type
_entity.pdbx_description
1 polymer ?
#
loop_
_entity_poly.entity_id
_entity_poly.type
_entity_poly.pdbx_seq_one_letter_code
_entity_poly.pdbx_strand_id
1 'polypeptide(L)'
;MAGFLTVILGLLWFIQCSFGADMTSFFSINAERYVDAVKTEKVSSLKELLEMSRAEEPLIVLQFDKFDLVNAFDEKHEGTYPFISSLLKSSLDTFLEEKGLPDGQKGYNGARVLKVGEIPASAGEELRHRFKKSDNAVVVEFTKERYDVAELDDYLETLYAFMENSLKNVDNIVLRVPKSGNSGADIEKIEELREPEKSGEPGDGDDNDDDDSLSSLWTEGLLSCLLVSLLLIAILVVAISWIASLDISYGALEKSANPLKKNN
;
A
#
# COMPACT_ATOMS: atom_id res chain seq x y z
N MET A 1 11.04 -39.71 -0.90
CA MET A 1 11.37 -38.47 -1.63
C MET A 1 10.17 -37.78 -2.29
N ALA A 2 9.18 -38.50 -2.83
CA ALA A 2 8.02 -37.88 -3.50
C ALA A 2 7.07 -37.09 -2.55
N GLY A 3 6.93 -37.50 -1.29
CA GLY A 3 6.04 -36.83 -0.32
C GLY A 3 6.52 -35.47 0.19
N PHE A 4 7.84 -35.23 0.19
CA PHE A 4 8.42 -33.95 0.63
C PHE A 4 8.22 -32.86 -0.43
N LEU A 5 8.26 -33.24 -1.70
CA LEU A 5 8.03 -32.33 -2.83
C LEU A 5 6.57 -31.88 -2.91
N THR A 6 5.61 -32.77 -2.61
CA THR A 6 4.17 -32.43 -2.61
C THR A 6 3.78 -31.56 -1.42
N VAL A 7 4.41 -31.71 -0.25
CA VAL A 7 4.20 -30.81 0.89
C VAL A 7 4.78 -29.42 0.60
N ILE A 8 5.96 -29.33 -0.02
CA ILE A 8 6.55 -28.04 -0.44
C ILE A 8 5.73 -27.38 -1.54
N LEU A 9 5.23 -28.12 -2.54
CA LEU A 9 4.34 -27.57 -3.57
C LEU A 9 3.00 -27.08 -2.99
N GLY A 10 2.45 -27.80 -2.01
CA GLY A 10 1.25 -27.38 -1.29
C GLY A 10 1.48 -26.13 -0.44
N LEU A 11 2.66 -26.00 0.18
CA LEU A 11 3.06 -24.79 0.91
C LEU A 11 3.26 -23.60 -0.03
N LEU A 12 3.85 -23.81 -1.21
CA LEU A 12 4.02 -22.78 -2.25
C LEU A 12 2.68 -22.29 -2.83
N TRP A 13 1.67 -23.16 -2.92
CA TRP A 13 0.31 -22.77 -3.29
C TRP A 13 -0.40 -21.97 -2.19
N PHE A 14 -0.12 -22.25 -0.92
CA PHE A 14 -0.62 -21.43 0.20
C PHE A 14 0.15 -20.12 0.38
N ILE A 15 1.40 -20.02 -0.09
CA ILE A 15 2.21 -18.79 -0.03
C ILE A 15 1.86 -17.80 -1.16
N GLN A 16 1.02 -18.19 -2.13
CA GLN A 16 0.35 -17.21 -2.99
C GLN A 16 -0.78 -16.45 -2.27
N CYS A 17 -0.78 -16.43 -0.93
CA CYS A 17 -1.42 -15.38 -0.15
C CYS A 17 -1.01 -14.03 -0.73
N SER A 18 -1.97 -13.41 -1.38
CA SER A 18 -2.00 -12.05 -1.90
C SER A 18 -1.15 -11.11 -1.06
N PHE A 19 0.09 -10.87 -1.51
CA PHE A 19 0.78 -9.64 -1.16
C PHE A 19 0.00 -8.54 -1.89
N GLY A 20 -1.02 -7.99 -1.23
CA GLY A 20 -1.47 -6.65 -1.57
C GLY A 20 -0.24 -5.76 -1.46
N ALA A 21 0.04 -4.98 -2.49
CA ALA A 21 1.08 -3.96 -2.38
C ALA A 21 0.71 -3.08 -1.17
N ASP A 22 1.65 -2.87 -0.25
CA ASP A 22 1.45 -1.89 0.80
C ASP A 22 1.18 -0.54 0.12
N MET A 23 0.15 0.17 0.58
CA MET A 23 -0.27 1.44 -0.02
C MET A 23 -0.20 2.53 1.03
N THR A 24 0.36 3.66 0.63
CA THR A 24 0.38 4.87 1.43
C THR A 24 -0.82 5.74 1.02
N SER A 25 -1.62 6.16 2.00
CA SER A 25 -2.79 7.01 1.76
C SER A 25 -2.56 8.38 2.38
N PHE A 26 -2.69 9.41 1.56
CA PHE A 26 -2.58 10.80 1.94
C PHE A 26 -3.93 11.50 1.82
N PHE A 27 -4.18 12.48 2.69
CA PHE A 27 -5.51 13.03 2.90
C PHE A 27 -5.55 14.56 2.79
N SER A 28 -6.41 15.05 1.89
CA SER A 28 -6.90 16.43 1.83
C SER A 28 -8.29 16.41 2.35
N ILE A 29 -8.46 16.86 3.58
CA ILE A 29 -9.75 16.81 4.23
C ILE A 29 -10.06 18.20 4.72
N ASN A 30 -11.04 18.82 4.08
CA ASN A 30 -11.58 20.11 4.51
C ASN A 30 -12.70 19.93 5.55
N ALA A 31 -13.49 18.85 5.46
CA ALA A 31 -14.63 18.67 6.38
C ALA A 31 -14.21 18.15 7.76
N GLU A 32 -14.58 18.88 8.81
CA GLU A 32 -14.28 18.58 10.23
C GLU A 32 -14.62 17.14 10.61
N ARG A 33 -15.70 16.56 10.05
CA ARG A 33 -16.12 15.17 10.30
C ARG A 33 -15.02 14.15 10.03
N TYR A 34 -14.31 14.31 8.92
CA TYR A 34 -13.25 13.37 8.55
C TYR A 34 -11.94 13.74 9.28
N VAL A 35 -11.65 15.03 9.49
CA VAL A 35 -10.49 15.49 10.27
C VAL A 35 -10.53 14.92 11.69
N ASP A 36 -11.69 15.03 12.35
CA ASP A 36 -11.89 14.49 13.69
C ASP A 36 -11.79 12.96 13.69
N ALA A 37 -12.34 12.29 12.68
CA ALA A 37 -12.32 10.84 12.59
C ALA A 37 -10.90 10.27 12.48
N VAL A 38 -10.03 10.93 11.71
CA VAL A 38 -8.63 10.52 11.56
C VAL A 38 -7.79 10.94 12.77
N LYS A 39 -7.93 12.19 13.26
CA LYS A 39 -7.15 12.69 14.41
C LYS A 39 -7.50 12.00 15.73
N THR A 40 -8.73 11.51 15.89
CA THR A 40 -9.16 10.79 17.10
C THR A 40 -8.98 9.28 17.00
N GLU A 41 -8.26 8.79 15.98
CA GLU A 41 -8.03 7.35 15.70
C GLU A 41 -9.32 6.51 15.65
N LYS A 42 -10.47 7.16 15.41
CA LYS A 42 -11.76 6.46 15.32
C LYS A 42 -11.88 5.66 14.03
N VAL A 43 -11.08 6.00 13.03
CA VAL A 43 -11.04 5.36 11.74
C VAL A 43 -9.64 4.85 11.47
N SER A 44 -9.56 3.56 11.22
CA SER A 44 -8.31 2.81 10.97
C SER A 44 -8.22 2.32 9.52
N SER A 45 -9.26 2.53 8.71
CA SER A 45 -9.29 2.12 7.31
C SER A 45 -10.09 3.05 6.38
N LEU A 46 -9.73 3.07 5.10
CA LEU A 46 -10.37 3.79 4.01
C LEU A 46 -11.82 3.36 3.86
N LYS A 47 -12.10 2.09 4.12
CA LYS A 47 -13.46 1.54 4.12
C LYS A 47 -14.34 2.29 5.12
N GLU A 48 -13.86 2.51 6.33
CA GLU A 48 -14.59 3.26 7.36
C GLU A 48 -14.77 4.73 6.95
N LEU A 49 -13.78 5.35 6.29
CA LEU A 49 -13.92 6.70 5.73
C LEU A 49 -15.00 6.78 4.63
N LEU A 50 -15.03 5.78 3.75
CA LEU A 50 -16.02 5.69 2.68
C LEU A 50 -17.45 5.50 3.23
N GLU A 51 -17.60 4.74 4.31
CA GLU A 51 -18.91 4.56 4.98
C GLU A 51 -19.41 5.85 5.65
N MET A 52 -18.51 6.76 6.02
CA MET A 52 -18.85 8.07 6.58
C MET A 52 -19.20 9.12 5.51
N SER A 53 -19.11 8.77 4.23
CA SER A 53 -19.31 9.69 3.12
C SER A 53 -20.77 10.03 2.85
N ARG A 54 -21.02 11.26 2.39
CA ARG A 54 -22.37 11.80 2.13
C ARG A 54 -22.39 12.58 0.81
N ALA A 55 -23.54 12.62 0.14
CA ALA A 55 -23.70 13.35 -1.13
C ALA A 55 -23.44 14.87 -1.00
N GLU A 56 -23.61 15.46 0.19
CA GLU A 56 -23.27 16.85 0.47
C GLU A 56 -21.76 17.11 0.53
N GLU A 57 -20.99 16.10 0.96
CA GLU A 57 -19.54 16.16 1.19
C GLU A 57 -18.91 14.83 0.75
N PRO A 58 -18.91 14.58 -0.57
CA PRO A 58 -18.43 13.32 -1.08
C PRO A 58 -16.94 13.13 -0.81
N LEU A 59 -16.54 11.86 -0.63
CA LEU A 59 -15.14 11.48 -0.51
C LEU A 59 -14.62 11.04 -1.88
N ILE A 60 -13.57 11.69 -2.36
CA ILE A 60 -12.91 11.37 -3.62
C ILE A 60 -11.64 10.62 -3.31
N VAL A 61 -11.44 9.46 -3.93
CA VAL A 61 -10.24 8.63 -3.76
C VAL A 61 -9.56 8.49 -5.11
N LEU A 62 -8.34 9.01 -5.23
CA LEU A 62 -7.45 8.79 -6.36
C LEU A 62 -6.46 7.69 -5.98
N GLN A 63 -6.64 6.49 -6.53
CA GLN A 63 -5.83 5.33 -6.19
C GLN A 63 -4.95 4.91 -7.36
N PHE A 64 -3.65 4.88 -7.14
CA PHE A 64 -2.67 4.32 -8.06
C PHE A 64 -2.26 2.93 -7.59
N ASP A 65 -2.56 1.90 -8.37
CA ASP A 65 -2.32 0.52 -7.97
C ASP A 65 -0.83 0.15 -8.06
N LYS A 66 -0.14 0.67 -9.09
CA LYS A 66 1.24 0.30 -9.42
C LYS A 66 2.13 1.48 -9.77
N PHE A 67 1.55 2.63 -10.10
CA PHE A 67 2.29 3.82 -10.48
C PHE A 67 2.60 4.66 -9.25
N ASP A 68 3.88 4.95 -9.04
CA ASP A 68 4.35 5.79 -7.96
C ASP A 68 4.35 7.25 -8.39
N LEU A 69 3.24 7.94 -8.12
CA LEU A 69 3.07 9.35 -8.49
C LEU A 69 4.08 10.26 -7.77
N VAL A 70 4.42 9.95 -6.51
CA VAL A 70 5.30 10.78 -5.67
C VAL A 70 6.74 10.73 -6.19
N ASN A 71 7.20 9.53 -6.56
CA ASN A 71 8.54 9.38 -7.13
C ASN A 71 8.63 9.76 -8.60
N ALA A 72 7.53 9.65 -9.37
CA ALA A 72 7.49 10.14 -10.75
C ALA A 72 7.46 11.68 -10.84
N PHE A 73 7.03 12.35 -9.78
CA PHE A 73 7.03 13.79 -9.66
C PHE A 73 8.36 14.27 -9.04
N ASP A 74 9.15 15.02 -9.79
CA ASP A 74 10.38 15.66 -9.32
C ASP A 74 10.16 17.16 -9.14
N GLU A 75 10.68 17.73 -8.05
CA GLU A 75 10.62 19.17 -7.70
C GLU A 75 11.02 20.09 -8.87
N LYS A 76 11.94 19.64 -9.72
CA LYS A 76 12.40 20.37 -10.91
C LYS A 76 11.30 20.60 -11.97
N HIS A 77 10.18 19.89 -11.87
CA HIS A 77 9.05 19.96 -12.81
C HIS A 77 7.79 20.56 -12.18
N GLU A 78 7.90 21.20 -11.01
CA GLU A 78 6.77 21.81 -10.31
C GLU A 78 6.02 22.87 -11.14
N GLY A 79 6.73 23.57 -12.04
CA GLY A 79 6.11 24.49 -13.00
C GLY A 79 5.52 23.84 -14.26
N THR A 80 5.73 22.53 -14.45
CA THR A 80 5.30 21.79 -15.66
C THR A 80 3.95 21.13 -15.49
N TYR A 81 3.59 20.75 -14.25
CA TYR A 81 2.35 20.03 -13.93
C TYR A 81 1.57 20.76 -12.83
N PRO A 82 0.88 21.87 -13.17
CA PRO A 82 0.28 22.77 -12.18
C PRO A 82 -0.79 22.09 -11.31
N PHE A 83 -1.57 21.15 -11.86
CA PHE A 83 -2.64 20.52 -11.11
C PHE A 83 -2.08 19.54 -10.07
N ILE A 84 -1.20 18.63 -10.46
CA ILE A 84 -0.56 17.66 -9.56
C ILE A 84 0.24 18.40 -8.48
N SER A 85 0.98 19.46 -8.86
CA SER A 85 1.73 20.27 -7.89
C SER A 85 0.81 20.93 -6.87
N SER A 86 -0.29 21.54 -7.33
CA SER A 86 -1.29 22.14 -6.45
C SER A 86 -1.96 21.09 -5.57
N LEU A 87 -2.28 19.92 -6.12
CA LEU A 87 -2.83 18.80 -5.37
C LEU A 87 -1.85 18.42 -4.27
N LEU A 88 -0.62 18.00 -4.57
CA LEU A 88 0.34 17.56 -3.55
C LEU A 88 0.59 18.63 -2.46
N LYS A 89 0.65 19.92 -2.81
CA LYS A 89 0.83 21.00 -1.83
C LYS A 89 -0.37 21.25 -0.93
N SER A 90 -1.58 21.14 -1.46
CA SER A 90 -2.83 21.45 -0.74
C SER A 90 -3.47 20.22 -0.09
N SER A 91 -3.07 19.02 -0.52
CA SER A 91 -3.87 17.81 -0.32
C SER A 91 -3.37 16.85 0.74
N LEU A 92 -2.33 17.17 1.51
CA LEU A 92 -1.62 16.16 2.30
C LEU A 92 -1.40 16.67 3.74
N ASP A 93 -2.48 16.71 4.54
CA ASP A 93 -2.44 17.16 5.94
C ASP A 93 -2.50 16.02 6.96
N THR A 94 -2.86 14.82 6.54
CA THR A 94 -2.95 13.66 7.43
C THR A 94 -2.57 12.38 6.68
N PHE A 95 -2.16 11.38 7.43
CA PHE A 95 -1.53 10.15 6.94
C PHE A 95 -2.17 8.94 7.62
N LEU A 96 -2.52 7.92 6.82
CA LEU A 96 -2.88 6.59 7.31
C LEU A 96 -2.02 5.56 6.57
N GLU A 97 -1.15 4.87 7.31
CA GLU A 97 -0.55 3.63 6.81
C GLU A 97 -1.57 2.51 6.91
N GLU A 98 -2.03 2.03 5.77
CA GLU A 98 -2.81 0.81 5.70
C GLU A 98 -1.94 -0.33 5.20
N LYS A 99 -1.89 -1.42 5.96
CA LYS A 99 -1.39 -2.69 5.43
C LYS A 99 -2.33 -3.12 4.32
N GLY A 100 -1.77 -3.41 3.14
CA GLY A 100 -2.53 -3.63 1.91
C GLY A 100 -3.72 -4.58 2.12
N LEU A 101 -4.93 -4.10 1.84
CA LEU A 101 -6.10 -4.96 1.81
C LEU A 101 -5.96 -5.92 0.61
N PRO A 102 -6.17 -7.24 0.79
CA PRO A 102 -6.09 -8.18 -0.32
C PRO A 102 -7.10 -7.78 -1.40
N ASP A 103 -6.70 -7.93 -2.67
CA ASP A 103 -7.36 -7.51 -3.92
C ASP A 103 -8.84 -7.96 -4.10
N GLY A 104 -9.37 -8.76 -3.15
CA GLY A 104 -10.77 -9.20 -3.07
C GLY A 104 -11.65 -8.51 -2.01
N GLN A 105 -11.10 -7.63 -1.16
CA GLN A 105 -11.84 -6.84 -0.17
C GLN A 105 -11.66 -5.33 -0.40
N LYS A 106 -11.69 -4.91 -1.67
CA LYS A 106 -11.81 -3.49 -2.02
C LYS A 106 -13.17 -2.98 -1.49
N GLY A 107 -13.20 -2.52 -0.24
CA GLY A 107 -14.39 -2.19 0.56
C GLY A 107 -15.17 -0.97 0.09
N TYR A 108 -15.38 -0.82 -1.21
CA TYR A 108 -16.06 0.31 -1.85
C TYR A 108 -17.59 0.17 -1.84
N ASN A 109 -18.16 -0.44 -0.80
CA ASN A 109 -19.60 -0.62 -0.72
C ASN A 109 -20.28 0.76 -0.69
N GLY A 110 -21.01 1.09 -1.76
CA GLY A 110 -21.69 2.38 -1.92
C GLY A 110 -20.86 3.48 -2.58
N ALA A 111 -19.59 3.23 -2.94
CA ALA A 111 -18.78 4.16 -3.70
C ALA A 111 -18.85 3.87 -5.21
N ARG A 112 -18.76 4.92 -6.02
CA ARG A 112 -18.68 4.80 -7.47
C ARG A 112 -17.22 4.58 -7.86
N VAL A 113 -16.92 3.41 -8.42
CA VAL A 113 -15.56 3.07 -8.87
C VAL A 113 -15.40 3.31 -10.38
N LEU A 114 -14.39 4.07 -10.77
CA LEU A 114 -13.94 4.29 -12.14
C LEU A 114 -12.55 3.67 -12.29
N LYS A 115 -12.38 2.76 -13.25
CA LYS A 115 -11.08 2.16 -13.54
C LYS A 115 -10.48 2.81 -14.78
N VAL A 116 -9.31 3.42 -14.62
CA VAL A 116 -8.56 4.05 -15.69
C VAL A 116 -7.37 3.15 -16.01
N GLY A 117 -7.47 2.46 -17.14
CA GLY A 117 -6.36 1.67 -17.68
C GLY A 117 -5.39 2.57 -18.42
N GLU A 118 -5.82 3.10 -19.56
CA GLU A 118 -5.08 4.06 -20.35
C GLU A 118 -5.73 5.43 -20.22
N ILE A 119 -4.94 6.51 -20.28
CA ILE A 119 -5.50 7.86 -20.32
C ILE A 119 -6.23 8.00 -21.66
N PRO A 120 -7.54 8.26 -21.66
CA PRO A 120 -8.29 8.41 -22.90
C PRO A 120 -7.84 9.67 -23.64
N ALA A 121 -7.79 9.60 -24.97
CA ALA A 121 -7.49 10.76 -25.81
C ALA A 121 -8.53 11.91 -25.63
N SER A 122 -9.71 11.61 -25.10
CA SER A 122 -10.70 12.62 -24.70
C SER A 122 -11.30 12.29 -23.35
N ALA A 123 -10.72 12.86 -22.29
CA ALA A 123 -11.22 12.76 -20.92
C ALA A 123 -12.68 13.24 -20.80
N GLY A 124 -13.03 14.31 -21.51
CA GLY A 124 -14.36 14.91 -21.42
C GLY A 124 -15.50 14.03 -21.93
N GLU A 125 -15.26 13.22 -22.96
CA GLU A 125 -16.27 12.26 -23.44
C GLU A 125 -16.47 11.10 -22.46
N GLU A 126 -15.39 10.61 -21.86
CA GLU A 126 -15.47 9.50 -20.90
C GLU A 126 -16.18 9.91 -19.60
N LEU A 127 -15.95 11.15 -19.13
CA LEU A 127 -16.37 11.62 -17.82
C LEU A 127 -17.78 12.26 -17.79
N ARG A 128 -18.32 12.67 -18.94
CA ARG A 128 -19.55 13.47 -19.08
C ARG A 128 -20.80 12.94 -18.37
N HIS A 129 -20.87 11.63 -18.13
CA HIS A 129 -22.01 10.96 -17.48
C HIS A 129 -21.60 10.06 -16.32
N ARG A 130 -20.36 10.19 -15.84
CA ARG A 130 -19.84 9.31 -14.80
C ARG A 130 -20.28 9.74 -13.41
N PHE A 131 -20.45 11.04 -13.17
CA PHE A 131 -20.75 11.56 -11.84
C PHE A 131 -22.21 11.99 -11.71
N LYS A 132 -22.79 11.73 -10.54
CA LYS A 132 -24.14 12.17 -10.17
C LYS A 132 -24.08 12.92 -8.84
N LYS A 133 -24.96 13.90 -8.68
CA LYS A 133 -25.15 14.65 -7.42
C LYS A 133 -25.50 13.77 -6.20
N SER A 134 -25.93 12.54 -6.43
CA SER A 134 -26.27 11.57 -5.39
C SER A 134 -25.10 10.65 -5.00
N ASP A 135 -23.94 10.77 -5.65
CA ASP A 135 -22.80 9.91 -5.35
C ASP A 135 -22.15 10.39 -4.04
N ASN A 136 -22.08 9.50 -3.06
CA ASN A 136 -21.52 9.78 -1.73
C ASN A 136 -19.99 9.64 -1.72
N ALA A 137 -19.45 8.73 -2.54
CA ALA A 137 -18.02 8.55 -2.68
C ALA A 137 -17.69 8.17 -4.13
N VAL A 138 -16.52 8.64 -4.58
CA VAL A 138 -15.99 8.39 -5.93
C VAL A 138 -14.58 7.85 -5.76
N VAL A 139 -14.29 6.71 -6.38
CA VAL A 139 -12.97 6.08 -6.38
C VAL A 139 -12.50 5.99 -7.82
N VAL A 140 -11.34 6.56 -8.13
CA VAL A 140 -10.69 6.49 -9.43
C VAL A 140 -9.43 5.65 -9.29
N GLU A 141 -9.46 4.45 -9.89
CA GLU A 141 -8.36 3.48 -9.85
C GLU A 141 -7.52 3.56 -11.13
N PHE A 142 -6.26 3.96 -10.99
CA PHE A 142 -5.25 3.95 -12.03
C PHE A 142 -4.49 2.62 -11.97
N THR A 143 -4.65 1.81 -13.01
CA THR A 143 -4.23 0.40 -13.01
C THR A 143 -2.91 0.13 -13.76
N LYS A 144 -2.42 1.09 -14.57
CA LYS A 144 -1.14 0.93 -15.27
C LYS A 144 0.05 1.13 -14.33
N GLU A 145 1.14 0.50 -14.72
CA GLU A 145 2.46 0.62 -14.08
C GLU A 145 3.14 1.96 -14.39
N ARG A 146 2.81 2.57 -15.53
CA ARG A 146 3.40 3.82 -16.00
C ARG A 146 2.34 4.65 -16.70
N TYR A 147 2.30 5.93 -16.34
CA TYR A 147 1.55 6.98 -17.01
C TYR A 147 2.51 8.06 -17.47
N ASP A 148 2.15 8.74 -18.56
CA ASP A 148 2.79 10.02 -18.89
C ASP A 148 2.26 11.08 -17.91
N VAL A 149 3.16 11.79 -17.24
CA VAL A 149 2.79 12.73 -16.18
C VAL A 149 2.09 13.96 -16.74
N ALA A 150 2.42 14.38 -17.96
CA ALA A 150 1.78 15.51 -18.63
C ALA A 150 0.33 15.17 -18.98
N GLU A 151 0.12 14.01 -19.61
CA GLU A 151 -1.22 13.53 -19.92
C GLU A 151 -2.05 13.28 -18.65
N LEU A 152 -1.40 12.82 -17.57
CA LEU A 152 -2.05 12.59 -16.29
C LEU A 152 -2.48 13.90 -15.62
N ASP A 153 -1.66 14.95 -15.67
CA ASP A 153 -1.98 16.28 -15.14
C ASP A 153 -3.23 16.85 -15.82
N ASP A 154 -3.24 16.88 -17.16
CA ASP A 154 -4.37 17.33 -17.98
C ASP A 154 -5.64 16.51 -17.70
N TYR A 155 -5.49 15.19 -17.56
CA TYR A 155 -6.59 14.29 -17.26
C TYR A 155 -7.18 14.56 -15.86
N LEU A 156 -6.32 14.72 -14.85
CA LEU A 156 -6.73 14.99 -13.47
C LEU A 156 -7.39 16.35 -13.31
N GLU A 157 -6.89 17.39 -14.00
CA GLU A 157 -7.52 18.70 -14.04
C GLU A 157 -8.93 18.61 -14.64
N THR A 158 -9.05 17.92 -15.78
CA THR A 158 -10.35 17.70 -16.42
C THR A 158 -11.29 16.92 -15.50
N LEU A 159 -10.80 15.84 -14.88
CA LEU A 159 -11.53 15.04 -13.92
C LEU A 159 -12.07 15.88 -12.76
N TYR A 160 -11.21 16.72 -12.17
CA TYR A 160 -11.57 17.61 -11.08
C TYR A 160 -12.67 18.60 -11.51
N ALA A 161 -12.52 19.23 -12.67
CA ALA A 161 -13.52 20.14 -13.21
C ALA A 161 -14.88 19.45 -13.43
N PHE A 162 -14.91 18.19 -13.90
CA PHE A 162 -16.16 17.44 -14.03
C PHE A 162 -16.79 17.09 -12.68
N MET A 163 -15.97 16.73 -11.68
CA MET A 163 -16.44 16.44 -10.33
C MET A 163 -17.01 17.69 -9.67
N GLU A 164 -16.31 18.82 -9.74
CA GLU A 164 -16.76 20.12 -9.20
C GLU A 164 -18.11 20.56 -9.80
N ASN A 165 -18.29 20.35 -11.11
CA ASN A 165 -19.56 20.66 -11.79
C ASN A 165 -20.71 19.70 -11.43
N SER A 166 -20.39 18.48 -10.99
CA SER A 166 -21.37 17.40 -10.80
C SER A 166 -21.70 17.10 -9.35
N LEU A 167 -20.79 17.43 -8.43
CA LEU A 167 -20.87 17.17 -6.98
C LEU A 167 -21.00 18.48 -6.21
N LYS A 168 -21.34 18.44 -4.92
CA LYS A 168 -21.59 19.64 -4.11
C LYS A 168 -20.32 20.22 -3.48
N ASN A 169 -19.42 19.37 -2.98
CA ASN A 169 -18.20 19.76 -2.28
C ASN A 169 -17.11 18.71 -2.52
N VAL A 170 -16.14 19.02 -3.38
CA VAL A 170 -15.12 18.07 -3.86
C VAL A 170 -13.78 18.19 -3.12
N ASP A 171 -13.74 18.97 -2.05
CA ASP A 171 -12.51 19.29 -1.33
C ASP A 171 -11.97 18.13 -0.48
N ASN A 172 -12.71 17.02 -0.36
CA ASN A 172 -12.29 15.85 0.40
C ASN A 172 -11.65 14.81 -0.53
N ILE A 173 -10.33 14.91 -0.72
CA ILE A 173 -9.56 14.07 -1.64
C ILE A 173 -8.63 13.17 -0.84
N VAL A 174 -8.59 11.89 -1.20
CA VAL A 174 -7.65 10.89 -0.68
C VAL A 174 -6.77 10.43 -1.84
N LEU A 175 -5.47 10.63 -1.73
CA LEU A 175 -4.49 10.13 -2.68
C LEU A 175 -3.89 8.82 -2.14
N ARG A 176 -4.02 7.73 -2.88
CA ARG A 176 -3.37 6.45 -2.53
C ARG A 176 -2.33 6.09 -3.57
N VAL A 177 -1.12 5.83 -3.11
CA VAL A 177 0.01 5.42 -3.95
C VAL A 177 0.64 4.14 -3.39
N PRO A 178 1.29 3.32 -4.22
CA PRO A 178 2.04 2.18 -3.72
C PRO A 178 3.17 2.67 -2.80
N LYS A 179 3.39 1.97 -1.69
CA LYS A 179 4.49 2.23 -0.76
C LYS A 179 5.80 1.95 -1.48
N SER A 180 6.59 3.00 -1.76
CA SER A 180 7.98 2.79 -2.18
C SER A 180 8.73 2.18 -0.98
N GLY A 181 9.83 1.44 -1.23
CA GLY A 181 10.54 0.67 -0.19
C GLY A 181 10.99 1.48 1.05
N ASN A 182 10.85 2.81 1.02
CA ASN A 182 11.08 3.70 2.15
C ASN A 182 9.90 4.69 2.34
N SER A 183 8.84 4.28 3.04
CA SER A 183 7.68 5.14 3.40
C SER A 183 8.08 6.53 3.89
N GLY A 184 9.16 6.60 4.66
CA GLY A 184 9.67 7.85 5.22
C GLY A 184 10.15 8.83 4.14
N ALA A 185 10.80 8.34 3.08
CA ALA A 185 11.27 9.19 1.99
C ALA A 185 10.11 9.75 1.14
N ASP A 186 9.03 8.99 0.97
CA ASP A 186 7.85 9.48 0.24
C ASP A 186 7.15 10.60 1.04
N ILE A 187 7.14 10.50 2.37
CA ILE A 187 6.60 11.54 3.28
C ILE A 187 7.52 12.76 3.30
N GLU A 188 8.83 12.55 3.50
CA GLU A 188 9.84 13.62 3.49
C GLU A 188 9.79 14.40 2.18
N LYS A 189 9.70 13.72 1.02
CA LYS A 189 9.59 14.40 -0.28
C LYS A 189 8.30 15.22 -0.40
N ILE A 190 7.19 14.74 0.15
CA ILE A 190 5.93 15.49 0.19
C ILE A 190 6.02 16.69 1.14
N GLU A 191 6.71 16.56 2.27
CA GLU A 191 6.97 17.65 3.21
C GLU A 191 7.94 18.69 2.61
N GLU A 192 8.98 18.26 1.90
CA GLU A 192 9.89 19.11 1.14
C GLU A 192 9.14 19.92 0.07
N LEU A 193 8.22 19.29 -0.67
CA LEU A 193 7.34 19.96 -1.63
C LEU A 193 6.38 20.99 -0.98
N ARG A 194 6.15 20.91 0.33
CA ARG A 194 5.31 21.84 1.09
C ARG A 194 6.08 23.07 1.55
N GLU A 195 7.37 22.94 1.84
CA GLU A 195 8.16 24.07 2.31
C GLU A 195 8.47 25.03 1.16
N PRO A 196 7.99 26.29 1.19
CA PRO A 196 8.42 27.28 0.22
C PRO A 196 9.90 27.57 0.45
N GLU A 197 10.71 27.33 -0.59
CA GLU A 197 12.16 27.59 -0.66
C GLU A 197 12.65 28.63 0.36
N LYS A 198 13.27 28.19 1.45
CA LYS A 198 14.24 29.05 2.14
C LYS A 198 15.50 29.09 1.29
N SER A 199 15.48 30.02 0.34
CA SER A 199 16.65 30.49 -0.39
C SER A 199 17.79 30.80 0.57
N GLY A 200 18.98 30.30 0.23
CA GLY A 200 20.13 30.16 1.11
C GLY A 200 20.65 31.41 1.82
N GLU A 201 21.19 31.17 3.01
CA GLU A 201 22.27 31.94 3.61
C GLU A 201 23.48 31.02 3.81
N PRO A 202 24.71 31.50 3.60
CA PRO A 202 25.91 30.69 3.73
C PRO A 202 26.19 30.42 5.21
N GLY A 203 26.20 29.15 5.59
CA GLY A 203 26.54 28.71 6.94
C GLY A 203 27.99 29.03 7.28
N ASP A 204 28.16 29.77 8.38
CA ASP A 204 29.40 29.91 9.12
C ASP A 204 29.12 29.36 10.53
N GLY A 205 29.98 28.45 11.01
CA GLY A 205 29.98 28.00 12.41
C GLY A 205 29.51 26.58 12.69
N ASP A 206 30.43 25.63 12.59
CA ASP A 206 30.89 24.74 13.69
C ASP A 206 29.87 24.45 14.82
N ASP A 207 29.38 23.20 14.94
CA ASP A 207 29.75 22.33 16.06
C ASP A 207 29.16 20.90 15.93
N ASN A 208 29.93 19.98 16.49
CA ASN A 208 29.76 18.53 16.66
C ASN A 208 28.36 18.08 17.13
N ASP A 209 27.88 16.93 16.63
CA ASP A 209 27.83 15.68 17.41
C ASP A 209 27.17 14.54 16.62
N ASP A 210 27.68 13.34 16.87
CA ASP A 210 27.31 12.05 16.27
C ASP A 210 25.81 11.77 16.31
N ASP A 211 25.19 11.45 15.17
CA ASP A 211 23.87 10.82 15.13
C ASP A 211 23.90 9.59 14.21
N ASP A 212 24.64 8.58 14.67
CA ASP A 212 24.47 7.16 14.31
C ASP A 212 23.16 6.61 14.93
N SER A 213 22.04 7.31 14.75
CA SER A 213 20.72 6.89 15.20
C SER A 213 20.03 6.04 14.14
N LEU A 214 20.62 4.87 13.87
CA LEU A 214 19.93 3.81 13.14
C LEU A 214 18.69 3.36 13.94
N SER A 215 17.56 3.98 13.61
CA SER A 215 16.19 3.51 13.83
C SER A 215 15.73 3.40 15.29
N SER A 216 14.98 4.40 15.76
CA SER A 216 14.18 4.36 16.99
C SER A 216 13.20 3.16 17.08
N LEU A 217 12.87 2.53 15.94
CA LEU A 217 12.06 1.31 15.83
C LEU A 217 12.87 0.00 15.97
N TRP A 218 14.17 0.02 15.70
CA TRP A 218 15.07 -1.13 15.76
C TRP A 218 16.04 -0.98 16.92
N THR A 219 15.50 -0.94 18.13
CA THR A 219 16.34 -0.98 19.34
C THR A 219 17.24 -2.22 19.31
N GLU A 220 18.51 -2.05 19.68
CA GLU A 220 19.54 -3.10 19.72
C GLU A 220 19.07 -4.37 20.49
N GLY A 221 18.24 -4.16 21.53
CA GLY A 221 17.61 -5.24 22.30
C GLY A 221 16.59 -6.08 21.50
N LEU A 222 15.83 -5.46 20.60
CA LEU A 222 14.86 -6.18 19.76
C LEU A 222 15.60 -7.03 18.71
N LEU A 223 16.65 -6.46 18.09
CA LEU A 223 17.41 -7.15 17.04
C LEU A 223 18.17 -8.36 17.58
N SER A 224 18.77 -8.25 18.78
CA SER A 224 19.40 -9.39 19.45
C SER A 224 18.39 -10.48 19.83
N CYS A 225 17.20 -10.11 20.33
CA CYS A 225 16.13 -11.06 20.63
C CYS A 225 15.61 -11.78 19.37
N LEU A 226 15.44 -11.05 18.27
CA LEU A 226 15.02 -11.60 16.98
C LEU A 226 16.02 -12.61 16.44
N LEU A 227 17.32 -12.29 16.49
CA LEU A 227 18.39 -13.15 15.99
C LEU A 227 18.45 -14.48 16.77
N VAL A 228 18.37 -14.41 18.10
CA VAL A 228 18.35 -15.61 18.95
C VAL A 228 17.11 -16.46 18.69
N SER A 229 15.94 -15.83 18.55
CA SER A 229 14.69 -16.53 18.24
C SER A 229 14.74 -17.24 16.90
N LEU A 230 15.31 -16.59 15.87
CA LEU A 230 15.47 -17.17 14.54
C LEU A 230 16.42 -18.37 14.55
N LEU A 231 17.52 -18.29 15.30
CA LEU A 231 18.45 -19.42 15.48
C LEU A 231 17.76 -20.61 16.17
N LEU A 232 16.98 -20.37 17.21
CA LEU A 232 16.22 -21.41 17.91
C LEU A 232 15.19 -22.08 17.00
N ILE A 233 14.49 -21.30 16.18
CA ILE A 233 13.54 -21.81 15.19
C ILE A 233 14.25 -22.68 14.14
N ALA A 234 15.42 -22.28 13.67
CA ALA A 234 16.20 -23.07 12.71
C ALA A 234 16.58 -24.45 13.29
N ILE A 235 17.04 -24.49 14.55
CA ILE A 235 17.36 -25.75 15.24
C ILE A 235 16.10 -26.61 15.41
N LEU A 236 14.97 -25.99 15.77
CA LEU A 236 13.69 -26.68 15.93
C LEU A 236 13.23 -27.34 14.62
N VAL A 237 13.32 -26.62 13.49
CA VAL A 237 12.94 -27.14 12.17
C VAL A 237 13.80 -28.34 11.78
N VAL A 238 15.11 -28.26 12.03
CA VAL A 238 16.02 -29.40 11.82
C VAL A 238 15.58 -30.57 12.69
N ALA A 239 15.36 -30.37 14.00
CA ALA A 239 14.93 -31.42 14.92
C ALA A 239 13.61 -32.09 14.50
N ILE A 240 12.61 -31.32 14.07
CA ILE A 240 11.35 -31.86 13.54
C ILE A 240 11.61 -32.70 12.29
N SER A 241 12.52 -32.28 11.42
CA SER A 241 12.88 -33.05 10.21
C SER A 241 13.52 -34.39 10.55
N TRP A 242 14.34 -34.45 11.60
CA TRP A 242 14.89 -35.71 12.11
C TRP A 242 13.81 -36.62 12.67
N ILE A 243 12.87 -36.10 13.47
CA ILE A 243 11.76 -36.87 14.02
C ILE A 243 10.83 -37.37 12.90
N ALA A 244 10.52 -36.53 11.92
CA ALA A 244 9.68 -36.90 10.78
C ALA A 244 10.34 -37.96 9.87
N SER A 245 11.66 -38.11 9.93
CA SER A 245 12.38 -39.16 9.21
C SER A 245 12.43 -40.50 9.95
N LEU A 246 11.85 -40.58 11.16
CA LEU A 246 11.73 -41.84 11.89
C LEU A 246 10.62 -42.68 11.25
N ASP A 247 11.04 -43.64 10.44
CA ASP A 247 10.15 -44.70 9.96
C ASP A 247 10.24 -45.90 10.91
N ILE A 248 9.09 -46.43 11.31
CA ILE A 248 9.02 -47.60 12.18
C ILE A 248 9.11 -48.82 11.29
N SER A 249 10.20 -49.59 11.43
CA SER A 249 10.40 -50.83 10.66
C SER A 249 9.45 -51.93 11.16
N TYR A 250 8.22 -51.92 10.65
CA TYR A 250 7.22 -52.96 10.93
C TYR A 250 7.59 -54.32 10.30
N GLY A 251 8.48 -54.35 9.31
CA GLY A 251 8.96 -55.57 8.63
C GLY A 251 9.81 -56.50 9.50
N ALA A 252 10.37 -56.01 10.61
CA ALA A 252 11.10 -56.85 11.58
C ALA A 252 10.20 -57.47 12.65
N LEU A 253 8.97 -56.95 12.82
CA LEU A 253 7.98 -57.45 13.78
C LEU A 253 7.00 -58.44 13.14
N GLU A 254 6.94 -58.52 11.82
CA GLU A 254 6.18 -59.54 11.12
C GLU A 254 6.96 -60.85 10.99
N LYS A 255 6.33 -61.95 11.41
CA LYS A 255 6.90 -63.29 11.25
C LYS A 255 6.84 -63.69 9.77
N SER A 256 7.98 -63.64 9.07
CA SER A 256 8.06 -64.10 7.68
C SER A 256 7.72 -65.59 7.57
N ALA A 257 6.52 -65.90 7.10
CA ALA A 257 6.13 -67.25 6.73
C ALA A 257 6.68 -67.53 5.33
N ASN A 258 7.99 -67.77 5.21
CA ASN A 258 8.58 -68.26 3.97
C ASN A 258 8.42 -69.80 3.89
N PRO A 259 7.54 -70.33 3.00
CA PRO A 259 7.31 -71.76 2.90
C PRO A 259 8.46 -72.53 2.23
N LEU A 260 9.41 -71.86 1.58
CA LEU A 260 10.53 -72.50 0.86
C LEU A 260 11.76 -72.76 1.73
N LYS A 261 11.83 -72.20 2.95
CA LYS A 261 13.00 -72.31 3.84
C LYS A 261 12.88 -73.43 4.88
N LYS A 262 11.78 -74.19 4.87
CA LYS A 262 11.51 -75.29 5.83
C LYS A 262 11.40 -76.65 5.13
N ASN A 263 12.44 -77.06 4.42
CA ASN A 263 12.63 -78.47 4.10
C ASN A 263 14.11 -78.81 4.17
N ASN A 264 14.51 -79.35 5.33
CA ASN A 264 15.63 -80.28 5.49
C ASN A 264 15.28 -81.20 6.66
#